data_AF-A0A3D0YVA0-F1
#
_entry.id   AF-A0A3D0YVA0-F1
#
_cell.length_a   1.000
_cell.length_b   1.000
_cell.length_c   1.000
_cell.angle_alpha   90.00
_cell.angle_beta   90.00
_cell.angle_gamma   90.00
#
_symmetry.space_group_name_H-M   'P 1'
#
loop_
_entity.id
_entity.type
_entity.pdbx_description
1 polymer ?
#
loop_
_entity_poly.entity_id
_entity_poly.type
_entity_poly.pdbx_seq_one_letter_code
_entity_poly.pdbx_strand_id
1 'polypeptide(L)'
;MQRHITKLLTVGRTVFVNDKYSIVMILDPQKYFTFEGDRDFLQIIQKIAAEAFGVPTSRKSLKGIYDHVVNVNILLVAFNSDTIMGFSSFKLFPNVKTIILHGMAIDPTFHGSGLAKQLIAPVLSDESFSYIACTTQSPIVYHIMRSIGLNTFPRIDDTTTPAEISSVEKVLISKKGYQFTPINYETLVLEKYYIRCLYPQIPESKDQALNGFFKRSLSIENGLSLNAFLIITQIR
;
A
#
# COMPACT_ATOMS: atom_id res chain seq x y z
N MET A 1 -11.50 -3.83 -21.99
CA MET A 1 -11.79 -4.06 -20.56
C MET A 1 -12.27 -5.49 -20.27
N GLN A 2 -13.34 -5.97 -20.93
CA GLN A 2 -13.96 -7.28 -20.67
C GLN A 2 -12.97 -8.45 -20.51
N ARG A 3 -12.00 -8.58 -21.43
CA ARG A 3 -10.95 -9.62 -21.37
C ARG A 3 -10.17 -9.64 -20.04
N HIS A 4 -9.83 -8.47 -19.49
CA HIS A 4 -9.07 -8.39 -18.24
C HIS A 4 -9.94 -8.77 -17.04
N ILE A 5 -11.19 -8.30 -17.00
CA ILE A 5 -12.15 -8.68 -15.96
C ILE A 5 -12.40 -10.19 -15.98
N THR A 6 -12.61 -10.78 -17.16
CA THR A 6 -12.76 -12.23 -17.29
C THR A 6 -11.53 -12.96 -16.75
N LYS A 7 -10.31 -12.52 -17.12
CA LYS A 7 -9.08 -13.12 -16.58
C LYS A 7 -9.03 -13.01 -15.05
N LEU A 8 -9.32 -11.84 -14.49
CA LEU A 8 -9.36 -11.60 -13.05
C LEU A 8 -10.33 -12.55 -12.33
N LEU A 9 -11.52 -12.77 -12.91
CA LEU A 9 -12.52 -13.71 -12.40
C LEU A 9 -12.11 -15.18 -12.57
N THR A 10 -11.30 -15.51 -13.57
CA THR A 10 -10.79 -16.88 -13.78
C THR A 10 -9.69 -17.25 -12.79
N VAL A 11 -8.80 -16.31 -12.44
CA VAL A 11 -7.62 -16.59 -11.61
C VAL A 11 -7.79 -16.17 -10.15
N GLY A 12 -8.79 -15.34 -9.86
CA GLY A 12 -9.08 -14.82 -8.54
C GLY A 12 -10.35 -15.41 -7.93
N ARG A 13 -10.42 -15.36 -6.60
CA ARG A 13 -11.65 -15.61 -5.85
C ARG A 13 -12.34 -14.28 -5.60
N THR A 14 -13.62 -14.16 -5.95
CA THR A 14 -14.43 -13.01 -5.54
C THR A 14 -14.61 -13.03 -4.02
N VAL A 15 -14.19 -11.96 -3.36
CA VAL A 15 -14.23 -11.81 -1.89
C VAL A 15 -15.22 -10.74 -1.42
N PHE A 16 -15.69 -9.90 -2.34
CA PHE A 16 -16.71 -8.88 -2.07
C PHE A 16 -17.48 -8.57 -3.34
N VAL A 17 -18.80 -8.39 -3.22
CA VAL A 17 -19.70 -7.94 -4.29
C VAL A 17 -20.74 -7.01 -3.68
N ASN A 18 -21.00 -5.89 -4.36
CA ASN A 18 -22.20 -5.10 -4.17
C ASN A 18 -22.69 -4.59 -5.54
N ASP A 19 -23.75 -3.78 -5.53
CA ASP A 19 -24.35 -3.23 -6.76
C ASP A 19 -23.41 -2.32 -7.57
N LYS A 20 -22.32 -1.84 -6.96
CA LYS A 20 -21.40 -0.86 -7.56
C LYS A 20 -20.15 -1.52 -8.15
N TYR A 21 -19.61 -2.54 -7.48
CA TYR A 21 -18.36 -3.19 -7.89
C TYR A 21 -18.16 -4.55 -7.20
N SER A 22 -17.16 -5.28 -7.72
CA SER A 22 -16.65 -6.52 -7.14
C SER A 22 -15.18 -6.36 -6.75
N ILE A 23 -14.74 -7.13 -5.76
CA ILE A 23 -13.32 -7.30 -5.42
C ILE A 23 -12.96 -8.76 -5.60
N VAL A 24 -11.93 -9.00 -6.41
CA VAL A 24 -11.29 -10.31 -6.49
C VAL A 24 -9.98 -10.31 -5.73
N MET A 25 -9.69 -11.45 -5.11
CA MET A 25 -8.42 -11.74 -4.46
C MET A 25 -7.69 -12.82 -5.25
N ILE A 26 -6.44 -12.55 -5.60
CA ILE A 26 -5.56 -13.43 -6.36
C ILE A 26 -4.39 -13.79 -5.45
N LEU A 27 -4.25 -15.08 -5.17
CA LEU A 27 -3.13 -15.63 -4.41
C LEU A 27 -2.00 -15.98 -5.38
N ASP A 28 -0.75 -15.69 -5.01
CA ASP A 28 0.45 -15.87 -5.83
C ASP A 28 0.31 -15.36 -7.28
N PRO A 29 0.07 -14.05 -7.52
CA PRO A 29 -0.19 -13.51 -8.85
C PRO A 29 0.85 -13.90 -9.92
N GLN A 30 2.12 -14.09 -9.54
CA GLN A 30 3.20 -14.57 -10.42
C GLN A 30 2.91 -15.90 -11.14
N LYS A 31 1.98 -16.73 -10.65
CA LYS A 31 1.56 -17.97 -11.34
C LYS A 31 0.67 -17.70 -12.56
N TYR A 32 0.03 -16.53 -12.61
CA TYR A 32 -1.02 -16.21 -13.57
C TYR A 32 -0.69 -15.03 -14.47
N PHE A 33 0.23 -14.16 -14.01
CA PHE A 33 0.63 -12.97 -14.73
C PHE A 33 2.11 -13.00 -15.06
N THR A 34 2.45 -12.62 -16.29
CA THR A 34 3.83 -12.49 -16.76
C THR A 34 4.06 -11.07 -17.29
N PHE A 35 5.31 -10.59 -17.23
CA PHE A 35 5.61 -9.22 -17.63
C PHE A 35 5.22 -8.93 -19.10
N GLU A 36 5.56 -9.83 -20.01
CA GLU A 36 5.25 -9.67 -21.45
C GLU A 36 3.80 -10.06 -21.78
N GLY A 37 3.30 -11.17 -21.24
CA GLY A 37 1.96 -11.69 -21.57
C GLY A 37 0.80 -10.84 -21.04
N ASP A 38 1.05 -10.01 -20.02
CA ASP A 38 0.03 -9.20 -19.34
C ASP A 38 0.29 -7.71 -19.38
N ARG A 39 1.07 -7.26 -20.37
CA ARG A 39 1.46 -5.86 -20.53
C ARG A 39 0.27 -4.89 -20.52
N ASP A 40 -0.83 -5.23 -21.21
CA ASP A 40 -2.03 -4.40 -21.28
C ASP A 40 -2.70 -4.22 -19.92
N PHE A 41 -2.81 -5.31 -19.13
CA PHE A 41 -3.33 -5.25 -17.77
C PHE A 41 -2.42 -4.37 -16.89
N LEU A 42 -1.10 -4.56 -16.99
CA LEU A 42 -0.12 -3.78 -16.24
C LEU A 42 -0.18 -2.29 -16.61
N GLN A 43 -0.46 -1.94 -17.87
CA GLN A 43 -0.66 -0.55 -18.31
C GLN A 43 -1.92 0.08 -17.71
N ILE A 44 -3.02 -0.68 -17.59
CA ILE A 44 -4.23 -0.20 -16.90
C ILE A 44 -3.91 0.10 -15.44
N ILE A 45 -3.26 -0.83 -14.74
CA ILE A 45 -2.83 -0.65 -13.35
C ILE A 45 -1.84 0.52 -13.21
N GLN A 46 -0.91 0.68 -14.16
CA GLN A 46 0.05 1.79 -14.20
C GLN A 46 -0.66 3.13 -14.29
N LYS A 47 -1.70 3.23 -15.13
CA LYS A 47 -2.51 4.45 -15.27
C LYS A 47 -3.22 4.79 -13.95
N ILE A 48 -3.90 3.82 -13.34
CA ILE A 48 -4.55 4.00 -12.03
C ILE A 48 -3.54 4.45 -10.97
N ALA A 49 -2.36 3.81 -10.93
CA ALA A 49 -1.30 4.18 -10.00
C ALA A 49 -0.66 5.54 -10.30
N ALA A 50 -0.69 6.02 -11.55
CA ALA A 50 -0.20 7.35 -11.89
C ALA A 50 -1.20 8.41 -11.41
N GLU A 51 -2.48 8.22 -11.75
CA GLU A 51 -3.60 9.11 -11.40
C GLU A 51 -3.80 9.20 -9.88
N ALA A 52 -3.79 8.07 -9.16
CA ALA A 52 -3.92 8.04 -7.70
C ALA A 52 -2.81 8.82 -6.96
N PHE A 53 -1.64 8.95 -7.58
CA PHE A 53 -0.49 9.68 -7.04
C PHE A 53 -0.36 11.09 -7.63
N GLY A 54 -1.26 11.50 -8.53
CA GLY A 54 -1.24 12.80 -9.19
C GLY A 54 -0.01 13.01 -10.09
N VAL A 55 0.54 11.95 -10.68
CA VAL A 55 1.75 12.02 -11.53
C VAL A 55 1.45 11.56 -12.95
N PRO A 56 2.23 12.01 -13.95
CA PRO A 56 2.15 11.45 -15.30
C PRO A 56 2.47 9.95 -15.32
N THR A 57 1.83 9.19 -16.20
CA THR A 57 2.05 7.73 -16.37
C THR A 57 3.52 7.38 -16.61
N SER A 58 4.26 8.23 -17.32
CA SER A 58 5.71 8.07 -17.56
C SER A 58 6.56 8.05 -16.28
N ARG A 59 6.06 8.59 -15.15
CA ARG A 59 6.76 8.52 -13.85
C ARG A 59 6.64 7.16 -13.18
N LYS A 60 5.68 6.30 -13.56
CA LYS A 60 5.54 4.94 -13.04
C LYS A 60 6.12 3.99 -14.07
N SER A 61 7.19 3.25 -13.77
CA SER A 61 7.70 2.26 -14.73
C SER A 61 6.81 1.02 -14.73
N LEU A 62 6.58 0.40 -15.90
CA LEU A 62 5.84 -0.86 -15.98
C LEU A 62 6.50 -1.96 -15.14
N LYS A 63 7.85 -1.99 -15.11
CA LYS A 63 8.58 -2.94 -14.26
C LYS A 63 8.30 -2.71 -12.77
N GLY A 64 8.25 -1.45 -12.32
CA GLY A 64 7.86 -1.12 -10.95
C GLY A 64 6.43 -1.55 -10.65
N ILE A 65 5.48 -1.31 -11.56
CA ILE A 65 4.10 -1.78 -11.41
C ILE A 65 4.03 -3.29 -11.29
N TYR A 66 4.73 -4.02 -12.18
CA TYR A 66 4.84 -5.47 -12.12
C TYR A 66 5.37 -5.94 -10.76
N ASP A 67 6.42 -5.32 -10.25
CA ASP A 67 6.97 -5.68 -8.94
C ASP A 67 5.98 -5.41 -7.80
N HIS A 68 5.16 -4.36 -7.93
CA HIS A 68 4.13 -4.02 -6.94
C HIS A 68 2.88 -4.90 -7.01
N VAL A 69 2.52 -5.50 -8.14
CA VAL A 69 1.24 -6.24 -8.28
C VAL A 69 1.39 -7.72 -8.63
N VAL A 70 2.51 -8.13 -9.22
CA VAL A 70 2.76 -9.52 -9.62
C VAL A 70 3.75 -10.21 -8.67
N ASN A 71 4.83 -9.52 -8.27
CA ASN A 71 5.85 -10.06 -7.36
C ASN A 71 5.46 -9.90 -5.87
N VAL A 72 4.25 -10.36 -5.54
CA VAL A 72 3.60 -10.27 -4.23
C VAL A 72 2.95 -11.60 -3.88
N ASN A 73 2.50 -11.77 -2.63
CA ASN A 73 1.78 -12.96 -2.21
C ASN A 73 0.29 -12.87 -2.51
N ILE A 74 -0.29 -11.67 -2.38
CA ILE A 74 -1.72 -11.43 -2.60
C ILE A 74 -1.89 -10.15 -3.42
N LEU A 75 -2.76 -10.18 -4.41
CA LEU A 75 -3.27 -9.01 -5.12
C LEU A 75 -4.80 -8.97 -4.99
N LEU A 76 -5.34 -7.84 -4.56
CA LEU A 76 -6.76 -7.54 -4.65
C LEU A 76 -7.02 -6.47 -5.69
N VAL A 77 -8.04 -6.68 -6.51
CA VAL A 77 -8.43 -5.76 -7.58
C VAL A 77 -9.92 -5.48 -7.47
N ALA A 78 -10.26 -4.20 -7.37
CA ALA A 78 -11.64 -3.72 -7.42
C ALA A 78 -12.00 -3.33 -8.86
N PHE A 79 -13.14 -3.80 -9.34
CA PHE A 79 -13.63 -3.50 -10.69
C PHE A 79 -15.16 -3.53 -10.76
N ASN A 80 -15.70 -2.87 -11.77
CA ASN A 80 -17.08 -3.05 -12.21
C ASN A 80 -17.10 -3.56 -13.67
N SER A 81 -18.25 -3.55 -14.34
CA SER A 81 -18.35 -4.01 -15.75
C SER A 81 -17.44 -3.22 -16.70
N ASP A 82 -17.14 -1.97 -16.37
CA ASP A 82 -16.59 -1.00 -17.32
C ASP A 82 -15.12 -0.67 -17.05
N THR A 83 -14.67 -0.83 -15.82
CA THR A 83 -13.32 -0.41 -15.42
C THR A 83 -12.77 -1.14 -14.19
N ILE A 84 -11.44 -1.08 -14.07
CA ILE A 84 -10.72 -1.37 -12.83
C ILE A 84 -10.62 -0.07 -12.04
N MET A 85 -11.08 -0.10 -10.80
CA MET A 85 -11.20 1.08 -9.92
C MET A 85 -10.00 1.26 -9.01
N GLY A 86 -9.27 0.19 -8.73
CA GLY A 86 -8.14 0.23 -7.82
C GLY A 86 -7.62 -1.15 -7.47
N PHE A 87 -6.51 -1.17 -6.76
CA PHE A 87 -5.89 -2.39 -6.27
C PHE A 87 -5.20 -2.18 -4.93
N SER A 88 -4.98 -3.28 -4.23
CA SER A 88 -4.04 -3.37 -3.11
C SER A 88 -3.26 -4.67 -3.21
N SER A 89 -1.98 -4.65 -2.89
CA SER A 89 -1.12 -5.82 -2.96
C SER A 89 -0.35 -6.03 -1.68
N PHE A 90 -0.09 -7.29 -1.35
CA PHE A 90 0.44 -7.68 -0.04
C PHE A 90 1.58 -8.68 -0.14
N LYS A 91 2.59 -8.48 0.70
CA LYS A 91 3.63 -9.47 0.99
C LYS A 91 3.43 -10.01 2.39
N LEU A 92 3.55 -11.32 2.56
CA LEU A 92 3.33 -12.01 3.82
C LEU A 92 4.66 -12.37 4.47
N PHE A 93 4.77 -12.12 5.77
CA PHE A 93 5.93 -12.45 6.58
C PHE A 93 5.49 -13.26 7.81
N PRO A 94 5.16 -14.56 7.64
CA PRO A 94 4.63 -15.39 8.73
C PRO A 94 5.58 -15.51 9.92
N ASN A 95 6.89 -15.47 9.67
CA ASN A 95 7.93 -15.57 10.70
C ASN A 95 7.89 -14.43 11.74
N VAL A 96 7.30 -13.28 11.37
CA VAL A 96 7.07 -12.14 12.28
C VAL A 96 5.59 -11.76 12.32
N LYS A 97 4.70 -12.69 11.95
CA LYS A 97 3.24 -12.51 11.93
C LYS A 97 2.79 -11.15 11.34
N THR A 98 3.45 -10.72 10.25
CA THR A 98 3.20 -9.40 9.65
C THR A 98 2.77 -9.50 8.18
N ILE A 99 1.78 -8.71 7.81
CA ILE A 99 1.36 -8.43 6.44
C ILE A 99 1.97 -7.09 6.01
N ILE A 100 2.52 -7.00 4.81
CA ILE A 100 2.97 -5.73 4.23
C ILE A 100 2.03 -5.31 3.12
N LEU A 101 1.33 -4.19 3.30
CA LEU A 101 0.66 -3.48 2.21
C LEU A 101 1.74 -2.89 1.30
N HIS A 102 2.03 -3.61 0.22
CA HIS A 102 3.14 -3.35 -0.68
C HIS A 102 2.82 -2.31 -1.76
N GLY A 103 1.55 -2.24 -2.15
CA GLY A 103 1.05 -1.26 -3.11
C GLY A 103 -0.44 -1.04 -2.88
N MET A 104 -0.88 0.21 -3.03
CA MET A 104 -2.30 0.56 -3.04
C MET A 104 -2.49 1.76 -3.94
N ALA A 105 -3.43 1.67 -4.86
CA ALA A 105 -3.85 2.81 -5.67
C ALA A 105 -5.34 2.67 -5.99
N ILE A 106 -6.04 3.79 -5.91
CA ILE A 106 -7.46 3.88 -6.21
C ILE A 106 -7.63 5.07 -7.15
N ASP A 107 -8.36 4.84 -8.24
CA ASP A 107 -8.72 5.90 -9.17
C ASP A 107 -9.41 7.05 -8.40
N PRO A 108 -8.97 8.31 -8.59
CA PRO A 108 -9.50 9.48 -7.89
C PRO A 108 -11.02 9.61 -7.89
N THR A 109 -11.71 9.14 -8.93
CA THR A 109 -13.17 9.18 -9.04
C THR A 109 -13.88 8.33 -7.99
N PHE A 110 -13.17 7.38 -7.36
CA PHE A 110 -13.70 6.50 -6.32
C PHE A 110 -13.14 6.82 -4.92
N HIS A 111 -12.42 7.93 -4.74
CA HIS A 111 -11.95 8.36 -3.42
C HIS A 111 -13.13 8.69 -2.49
N GLY A 112 -12.94 8.48 -1.18
CA GLY A 112 -13.99 8.70 -0.17
C GLY A 112 -15.09 7.63 -0.10
N SER A 113 -15.10 6.64 -1.01
CA SER A 113 -16.11 5.56 -1.05
C SER A 113 -15.92 4.45 0.00
N GLY A 114 -14.80 4.46 0.74
CA GLY A 114 -14.41 3.36 1.63
C GLY A 114 -13.63 2.22 0.94
N LEU A 115 -13.44 2.30 -0.38
CA LEU A 115 -12.83 1.22 -1.18
C LEU A 115 -11.45 0.77 -0.68
N ALA A 116 -10.62 1.68 -0.17
CA ALA A 116 -9.31 1.35 0.40
C ALA A 116 -9.42 0.33 1.53
N LYS A 117 -10.37 0.52 2.45
CA LYS A 117 -10.56 -0.40 3.58
C LYS A 117 -11.12 -1.73 3.10
N GLN A 118 -12.04 -1.70 2.13
CA GLN A 118 -12.64 -2.91 1.55
C GLN A 118 -11.62 -3.75 0.78
N LEU A 119 -10.62 -3.12 0.15
CA LEU A 119 -9.50 -3.80 -0.49
C LEU A 119 -8.55 -4.47 0.52
N ILE A 120 -8.41 -3.92 1.73
CA ILE A 120 -7.54 -4.46 2.78
C ILE A 120 -8.24 -5.55 3.61
N ALA A 121 -9.54 -5.38 3.90
CA ALA A 121 -10.29 -6.22 4.82
C ALA A 121 -10.18 -7.74 4.60
N PRO A 122 -10.21 -8.28 3.36
CA PRO A 122 -10.12 -9.72 3.13
C PRO A 122 -8.80 -10.33 3.60
N VAL A 123 -7.71 -9.57 3.64
CA VAL A 123 -6.41 -10.06 4.11
C VAL A 123 -6.33 -10.04 5.63
N LEU A 124 -7.08 -9.15 6.27
CA LEU A 124 -7.11 -9.05 7.73
C LEU A 124 -7.87 -10.21 8.39
N SER A 125 -8.65 -11.01 7.65
CA SER A 125 -9.36 -12.16 8.23
C SER A 125 -8.43 -13.33 8.61
N ASP A 126 -7.19 -13.35 8.13
CA ASP A 126 -6.23 -14.41 8.46
C ASP A 126 -5.65 -14.21 9.87
N GLU A 127 -6.02 -15.10 10.80
CA GLU A 127 -5.64 -15.07 12.22
C GLU A 127 -4.17 -15.36 12.49
N SER A 128 -3.41 -15.82 11.49
CA SER A 128 -1.98 -16.07 11.64
C SER A 128 -1.13 -14.78 11.73
N PHE A 129 -1.71 -13.63 11.39
CA PHE A 129 -1.04 -12.34 11.40
C PHE A 129 -1.53 -11.44 12.54
N SER A 130 -0.60 -10.77 13.23
CA SER A 130 -0.88 -9.83 14.31
C SER A 130 -0.70 -8.36 13.86
N TYR A 131 0.02 -8.15 12.76
CA TYR A 131 0.38 -6.82 12.29
C TYR A 131 0.15 -6.63 10.79
N ILE A 132 -0.19 -5.41 10.40
CA ILE A 132 -0.09 -4.92 9.02
C ILE A 132 0.81 -3.69 8.99
N ALA A 133 1.71 -3.61 8.01
CA ALA A 133 2.63 -2.50 7.87
C ALA A 133 2.74 -1.99 6.43
N CYS A 134 3.15 -0.74 6.26
CA CYS A 134 3.37 -0.11 4.97
C CYS A 134 4.39 1.02 5.06
N THR A 135 5.00 1.40 3.93
CA THR A 135 5.76 2.65 3.85
C THR A 135 4.96 3.73 3.16
N THR A 136 4.94 4.94 3.71
CA THR A 136 4.14 6.04 3.16
C THR A 136 4.71 7.42 3.49
N GLN A 137 4.35 8.39 2.66
CA GLN A 137 4.52 9.83 2.92
C GLN A 137 3.17 10.52 3.15
N SER A 138 2.06 9.77 3.02
CA SER A 138 0.71 10.30 2.99
C SER A 138 0.00 10.13 4.35
N PRO A 139 -0.38 11.23 5.01
CA PRO A 139 -1.30 11.25 6.15
C PRO A 139 -2.62 10.50 5.90
N ILE A 140 -3.10 10.46 4.65
CA ILE A 140 -4.33 9.72 4.30
C ILE A 140 -4.13 8.22 4.50
N VAL A 141 -2.98 7.68 4.10
CA VAL A 141 -2.64 6.27 4.32
C VAL A 141 -2.54 5.97 5.82
N TYR A 142 -1.97 6.88 6.60
CA TYR A 142 -1.93 6.74 8.06
C TYR A 142 -3.34 6.61 8.66
N HIS A 143 -4.29 7.46 8.24
CA HIS A 143 -5.69 7.34 8.69
C HIS A 143 -6.32 6.01 8.31
N ILE A 144 -6.04 5.50 7.11
CA ILE A 144 -6.52 4.17 6.70
C ILE A 144 -5.98 3.12 7.65
N MET A 145 -4.66 3.10 7.88
CA MET A 145 -3.98 2.16 8.77
C MET A 145 -4.52 2.24 10.20
N ARG A 146 -4.65 3.45 10.76
CA ARG A 146 -5.24 3.68 12.09
C ARG A 146 -6.66 3.16 12.22
N SER A 147 -7.42 3.19 11.14
CA SER A 147 -8.83 2.78 11.17
C SER A 147 -9.09 1.29 11.01
N ILE A 148 -8.06 0.49 10.72
CA ILE A 148 -8.17 -0.96 10.50
C ILE A 148 -7.54 -1.79 11.62
N GLY A 149 -6.95 -1.17 12.64
CA GLY A 149 -6.30 -1.87 13.74
C GLY A 149 -6.56 -1.25 15.10
N LEU A 150 -6.00 -1.90 16.12
CA LEU A 150 -6.11 -1.54 17.53
C LEU A 150 -5.14 -0.41 17.88
N ASN A 151 -3.88 -0.56 17.47
CA ASN A 151 -2.80 0.38 17.72
C ASN A 151 -1.99 0.61 16.45
N THR A 152 -1.67 1.87 16.14
CA THR A 152 -0.86 2.24 14.97
C THR A 152 0.34 3.07 15.36
N PHE A 153 1.50 2.63 14.90
CA PHE A 153 2.81 3.23 15.17
C PHE A 153 3.42 3.82 13.89
N PRO A 154 4.21 4.90 14.01
CA PRO A 154 4.41 5.70 15.22
C PRO A 154 3.10 6.41 15.61
N ARG A 155 2.88 6.64 16.90
CA ARG A 155 1.71 7.41 17.34
C ARG A 155 2.04 8.90 17.30
N ILE A 156 1.02 9.73 17.09
CA ILE A 156 1.16 11.19 17.02
C ILE A 156 1.54 11.76 18.40
N ASP A 157 1.02 11.14 19.46
CA ASP A 157 1.12 11.55 20.86
C ASP A 157 2.24 10.84 21.63
N ASP A 158 2.66 9.66 21.18
CA ASP A 158 3.68 8.83 21.82
C ASP A 158 4.53 8.14 20.75
N THR A 159 5.78 8.57 20.63
CA THR A 159 6.72 8.02 19.65
C THR A 159 7.36 6.72 20.13
N THR A 160 7.08 6.25 21.35
CA THR A 160 7.71 5.03 21.87
C THR A 160 7.26 3.81 21.06
N THR A 161 8.20 3.22 20.32
CA THR A 161 7.99 1.98 19.58
C THR A 161 8.04 0.78 20.54
N PRO A 162 6.99 -0.05 20.65
CA PRO A 162 7.04 -1.25 21.49
C PRO A 162 8.11 -2.24 21.02
N ALA A 163 8.76 -2.93 21.96
CA ALA A 163 9.85 -3.88 21.64
C ALA A 163 9.44 -5.00 20.66
N GLU A 164 8.17 -5.39 20.69
CA GLU A 164 7.57 -6.38 19.78
C GLU A 164 7.63 -5.92 18.32
N ILE A 165 7.45 -4.61 18.08
CA ILE A 165 7.49 -3.97 16.77
C ILE A 165 8.92 -3.93 16.20
N SER A 166 9.94 -3.82 17.06
CA SER A 166 11.35 -3.82 16.63
C SER A 166 11.77 -5.12 15.92
N SER A 167 11.10 -6.24 16.20
CA SER A 167 11.36 -7.51 15.51
C SER A 167 10.80 -7.54 14.08
N VAL A 168 9.63 -6.93 13.90
CA VAL A 168 8.97 -6.74 12.60
C VAL A 168 9.82 -5.84 11.71
N GLU A 169 10.23 -4.70 12.24
CA GLU A 169 11.08 -3.71 11.57
C GLU A 169 12.34 -4.32 10.95
N LYS A 170 13.11 -5.11 11.72
CA LYS A 170 14.36 -5.74 11.25
C LYS A 170 14.14 -6.65 10.04
N VAL A 171 13.02 -7.37 9.98
CA VAL A 171 12.67 -8.24 8.84
C VAL A 171 12.25 -7.43 7.62
N LEU A 172 11.55 -6.31 7.82
CA LEU A 172 11.08 -5.47 6.72
C LEU A 172 12.21 -4.70 6.03
N ILE A 173 13.21 -4.28 6.79
CA ILE A 173 14.38 -3.57 6.28
C ILE A 173 15.33 -4.54 5.57
N SER A 174 15.61 -5.70 6.16
CA SER A 174 16.58 -6.66 5.61
C SER A 174 16.15 -7.32 4.30
N LYS A 175 14.85 -7.65 4.11
CA LYS A 175 14.39 -8.41 2.93
C LYS A 175 14.26 -7.61 1.63
N LYS A 176 14.38 -6.29 1.69
CA LYS A 176 14.22 -5.43 0.51
C LYS A 176 15.54 -5.05 -0.18
N GLY A 177 16.67 -5.55 0.30
CA GLY A 177 17.97 -5.05 -0.14
C GLY A 177 18.19 -3.58 0.24
N TYR A 178 17.41 -3.04 1.19
CA TYR A 178 17.62 -1.72 1.78
C TYR A 178 18.82 -1.74 2.74
N GLN A 179 20.00 -2.09 2.23
CA GLN A 179 21.21 -2.19 3.05
C GLN A 179 21.72 -0.83 3.58
N PHE A 180 21.08 0.29 3.22
CA PHE A 180 21.63 1.63 3.45
C PHE A 180 20.65 2.70 3.89
N THR A 181 19.40 2.36 4.24
CA THR A 181 18.45 3.39 4.73
C THR A 181 18.56 3.45 6.26
N PRO A 182 19.10 4.55 6.83
CA PRO A 182 19.04 4.75 8.26
C PRO A 182 17.56 4.80 8.66
N ILE A 183 17.16 3.93 9.59
CA ILE A 183 15.90 4.07 10.28
C ILE A 183 16.19 4.73 11.63
N ASN A 184 15.43 5.77 11.93
CA ASN A 184 15.31 6.23 13.29
C ASN A 184 14.28 5.34 13.99
N TYR A 185 14.76 4.37 14.78
CA TYR A 185 13.96 3.38 15.50
C TYR A 185 12.93 4.00 16.48
N GLU A 186 13.19 5.22 16.95
CA GLU A 186 12.26 5.96 17.82
C GLU A 186 11.13 6.61 17.03
N THR A 187 11.33 6.95 15.75
CA THR A 187 10.32 7.66 14.95
C THR A 187 9.74 6.84 13.81
N LEU A 188 10.31 5.66 13.55
CA LEU A 188 10.01 4.79 12.41
C LEU A 188 10.10 5.52 11.06
N VAL A 189 10.97 6.54 10.99
CA VAL A 189 11.26 7.28 9.76
C VAL A 189 12.43 6.63 9.05
N LEU A 190 12.19 6.28 7.79
CA LEU A 190 13.16 5.80 6.82
C LEU A 190 13.72 6.99 6.04
N GLU A 191 14.96 7.37 6.32
CA GLU A 191 15.59 8.55 5.72
C GLU A 191 16.04 8.31 4.28
N LYS A 192 15.69 9.22 3.36
CA LYS A 192 16.01 9.12 1.92
C LYS A 192 15.58 7.78 1.30
N TYR A 193 14.47 7.24 1.80
CA TYR A 193 13.91 5.96 1.35
C TYR A 193 13.51 5.95 -0.12
N TYR A 194 12.93 7.06 -0.60
CA TYR A 194 12.57 7.19 -2.01
C TYR A 194 13.68 7.88 -2.80
N ILE A 195 13.99 7.35 -3.98
CA ILE A 195 14.90 8.00 -4.96
C ILE A 195 14.31 9.34 -5.44
N ARG A 196 12.98 9.45 -5.44
CA ARG A 196 12.21 10.64 -5.84
C ARG A 196 10.88 10.70 -5.11
N CYS A 197 10.38 11.90 -4.85
CA CYS A 197 9.09 12.12 -4.19
C CYS A 197 7.96 11.35 -4.89
N LEU A 198 7.11 10.66 -4.12
CA LEU A 198 5.99 9.88 -4.66
C LEU A 198 4.90 10.75 -5.27
N TYR A 199 4.72 11.95 -4.70
CA TYR A 199 3.70 12.92 -5.07
C TYR A 199 4.36 14.21 -5.58
N PRO A 200 3.68 15.00 -6.44
CA PRO A 200 4.07 16.37 -6.71
C PRO A 200 3.95 17.28 -5.48
N GLN A 201 3.02 16.95 -4.60
CA GLN A 201 2.83 17.54 -3.28
C GLN A 201 2.26 16.46 -2.37
N ILE A 202 2.85 16.26 -1.19
CA ILE A 202 2.33 15.28 -0.22
C ILE A 202 0.89 15.66 0.14
N PRO A 203 -0.08 14.74 0.00
CA PRO A 203 -1.49 15.05 0.23
C PRO A 203 -1.74 15.34 1.71
N GLU A 204 -2.61 16.29 1.99
CA GLU A 204 -3.03 16.59 3.36
C GLU A 204 -4.27 15.80 3.76
N SER A 205 -4.37 15.48 5.05
CA SER A 205 -5.60 14.96 5.64
C SER A 205 -6.44 16.10 6.26
N LYS A 206 -7.66 15.79 6.69
CA LYS A 206 -8.48 16.74 7.47
C LYS A 206 -7.95 16.97 8.89
N ASP A 207 -7.05 16.12 9.37
CA ASP A 207 -6.46 16.19 10.71
C ASP A 207 -5.17 17.02 10.67
N GLN A 208 -5.25 18.25 11.20
CA GLN A 208 -4.12 19.19 11.20
C GLN A 208 -2.98 18.74 12.12
N ALA A 209 -3.26 18.03 13.21
CA ALA A 209 -2.23 17.52 14.10
C ALA A 209 -1.42 16.43 13.40
N LEU A 210 -2.09 15.53 12.67
CA LEU A 210 -1.43 14.52 11.85
C LEU A 210 -0.62 15.14 10.71
N ASN A 211 -1.17 16.13 10.01
CA ASN A 211 -0.44 16.84 8.96
C ASN A 211 0.83 17.50 9.52
N GLY A 212 0.74 18.14 10.69
CA GLY A 212 1.87 18.73 11.40
C GLY A 212 2.91 17.69 11.83
N PHE A 213 2.47 16.53 12.31
CA PHE A 213 3.34 15.40 12.63
C PHE A 213 4.11 14.92 11.40
N PHE A 214 3.42 14.66 10.28
CA PHE A 214 4.07 14.25 9.03
C PHE A 214 5.05 15.30 8.50
N LYS A 215 4.67 16.59 8.54
CA LYS A 215 5.53 17.70 8.10
C LYS A 215 6.83 17.76 8.87
N ARG A 216 6.79 17.62 10.20
CA ARG A 216 7.98 17.64 11.06
C ARG A 216 8.81 16.38 10.89
N SER A 217 8.21 15.20 11.04
CA SER A 217 8.93 13.93 11.11
C SER A 217 9.55 13.53 9.77
N LEU A 218 8.90 13.86 8.63
CA LEU A 218 9.44 13.56 7.31
C LEU A 218 10.28 14.70 6.73
N SER A 219 10.49 15.79 7.49
CA SER A 219 11.19 17.00 7.01
C SER A 219 10.63 17.50 5.68
N ILE A 220 9.32 17.72 5.62
CA ILE A 220 8.65 18.12 4.36
C ILE A 220 8.95 19.59 4.06
N GLU A 221 9.68 19.82 2.97
CA GLU A 221 10.04 21.14 2.46
C GLU A 221 9.33 21.39 1.12
N ASN A 222 8.66 22.54 0.97
CA ASN A 222 7.89 22.88 -0.23
C ASN A 222 6.89 21.77 -0.66
N GLY A 223 6.33 21.05 0.32
CA GLY A 223 5.38 19.95 0.06
C GLY A 223 6.03 18.63 -0.37
N LEU A 224 7.35 18.52 -0.32
CA LEU A 224 8.12 17.37 -0.81
C LEU A 224 8.98 16.75 0.30
N SER A 225 9.23 15.45 0.20
CA SER A 225 10.20 14.72 1.02
C SER A 225 10.65 13.46 0.28
N LEU A 226 11.84 12.96 0.60
CA LEU A 226 12.32 11.63 0.20
C LEU A 226 12.21 10.60 1.34
N ASN A 227 11.88 11.07 2.54
CA ASN A 227 11.71 10.23 3.72
C ASN A 227 10.35 9.54 3.68
N ALA A 228 10.25 8.38 4.33
CA ALA A 228 9.01 7.65 4.47
C ALA A 228 8.81 7.25 5.92
N PHE A 229 7.56 7.21 6.38
CA PHE A 229 7.27 6.46 7.58
C PHE A 229 7.17 4.98 7.23
N LEU A 230 7.70 4.14 8.12
CA LEU A 230 7.26 2.76 8.29
C LEU A 230 6.08 2.77 9.27
N ILE A 231 4.86 2.65 8.76
CA ILE A 231 3.66 2.55 9.58
C ILE A 231 3.42 1.09 9.90
N ILE A 232 3.23 0.79 11.19
CA ILE A 232 2.94 -0.57 11.68
C ILE A 232 1.68 -0.51 12.51
N THR A 233 0.70 -1.32 12.16
CA THR A 233 -0.62 -1.37 12.81
C THR A 233 -0.85 -2.77 13.36
N GLN A 234 -1.07 -2.84 14.67
CA GLN A 234 -1.55 -4.03 15.34
C GLN A 234 -3.01 -4.26 14.98
N ILE A 235 -3.32 -5.44 14.47
CA ILE A 235 -4.69 -5.83 14.07
C ILE A 235 -5.31 -6.83 15.04
N ARG A 236 -4.52 -7.42 15.95
CA ARG A 236 -4.92 -8.37 16.97
C ARG A 236 -4.07 -8.24 18.22
#